data_AF-A0A6P0ZX36-F1
#
_entry.id   AF-A0A6P0ZX36-F1
#
_cell.length_a   1.000
_cell.length_b   1.000
_cell.length_c   1.000
_cell.angle_alpha   90.00
_cell.angle_beta   90.00
_cell.angle_gamma   90.00
#
_symmetry.space_group_name_H-M   'P 1'
#
loop_
_entity.id
_entity.type
_entity.pdbx_description
1 polymer ?
#
loop_
_entity_poly.entity_id
_entity_poly.type
_entity_poly.pdbx_seq_one_letter_code
_entity_poly.pdbx_strand_id
1 'polypeptide(L)'
;MQKRVKYFLIRLHYLTVNSNHERLHQDREIIYGKRGLRQYWEITTDKETISDDSTWLVMTKIPKINYKKVGKIYQIRAWVEYGFKQSKSELCWADFRVTNYAQIEKWWQLVMSAYLMVSLHSDSFNPMVTPVSEKFQQHDWWNERKGWKNILNNLRLIIKPYLSFNIISRWLKVFPIPQLSLGLPRLINLMNEFDCLRYFVYFWDNFYYSSA
;
A
#
# COMPACT_ATOMS: atom_id res chain seq x y z
N MET A 1 19.75 -13.64 -26.79
CA MET A 1 19.70 -13.02 -25.45
C MET A 1 18.23 -12.90 -25.03
N GLN A 2 17.85 -13.64 -23.99
CA GLN A 2 16.47 -13.92 -23.61
C GLN A 2 15.94 -12.76 -22.76
N LYS A 3 15.17 -11.83 -23.36
CA LYS A 3 14.54 -10.72 -22.65
C LYS A 3 13.59 -11.30 -21.58
N ARG A 4 13.83 -10.98 -20.30
CA ARG A 4 12.93 -11.36 -19.21
C ARG A 4 11.61 -10.60 -19.35
N VAL A 5 10.62 -11.24 -19.95
CA VAL A 5 9.24 -10.76 -20.01
C VAL A 5 8.61 -10.97 -18.62
N LYS A 6 8.52 -9.91 -17.82
CA LYS A 6 7.63 -9.89 -16.66
C LYS A 6 6.23 -9.57 -17.17
N TYR A 7 5.35 -10.56 -17.17
CA TYR A 7 3.99 -10.48 -17.66
C TYR A 7 3.15 -9.48 -16.84
N PHE A 8 2.81 -8.36 -17.46
CA PHE A 8 1.54 -7.68 -17.33
C PHE A 8 1.13 -7.36 -18.77
N LEU A 9 -0.06 -7.77 -19.20
CA LEU A 9 -0.54 -7.81 -20.60
C LEU A 9 -0.17 -6.55 -21.41
N ILE A 10 1.02 -6.56 -22.02
CA ILE A 10 1.47 -5.66 -23.05
C ILE A 10 1.97 -6.57 -24.16
N ARG A 11 1.20 -6.63 -25.25
CA ARG A 11 1.57 -7.31 -26.49
C ARG A 11 2.82 -6.61 -27.04
N LEU A 12 3.99 -7.16 -26.77
CA LEU A 12 5.27 -6.67 -27.29
C LEU A 12 5.36 -7.03 -28.78
N HIS A 13 5.16 -6.04 -29.66
CA HIS A 13 5.71 -6.13 -31.00
C HIS A 13 7.19 -5.74 -30.92
N TYR A 14 8.05 -6.68 -31.30
CA TYR A 14 9.46 -6.40 -31.57
C TYR A 14 9.52 -5.54 -32.83
N LEU A 15 9.88 -4.26 -32.68
CA LEU A 15 10.15 -3.39 -33.84
C LEU A 15 11.43 -2.60 -33.57
N THR A 16 12.40 -2.81 -34.47
CA THR A 16 13.67 -2.11 -34.62
C THR A 16 13.45 -0.60 -34.74
N VAL A 17 14.06 0.17 -33.84
CA VAL A 17 14.05 1.64 -33.86
C VAL A 17 15.25 2.13 -34.67
N ASN A 18 14.99 2.84 -35.76
CA ASN A 18 16.02 3.56 -36.53
C ASN A 18 16.32 4.89 -35.82
N SER A 19 17.55 5.04 -35.33
CA SER A 19 17.99 6.17 -34.51
C SER A 19 18.69 7.26 -35.34
N ASN A 20 18.06 8.43 -35.50
CA ASN A 20 18.77 9.68 -35.75
C ASN A 20 18.87 10.45 -34.43
N HIS A 21 20.10 10.76 -34.01
CA HIS A 21 20.44 11.28 -32.70
C HIS A 21 20.53 12.81 -32.68
N GLU A 22 19.88 13.42 -31.69
CA GLU A 22 20.46 14.56 -30.96
C GLU A 22 20.34 14.28 -29.45
N ARG A 23 21.44 14.55 -28.75
CA ARG A 23 21.75 14.16 -27.38
C ARG A 23 21.48 15.34 -26.45
N LEU A 24 20.72 15.10 -25.37
CA LEU A 24 20.81 15.70 -24.02
C LEU A 24 19.45 15.51 -23.31
N HIS A 25 19.43 14.69 -22.25
CA HIS A 25 18.30 14.35 -21.34
C HIS A 25 16.98 13.94 -22.00
N GLN A 26 16.75 12.65 -22.23
CA GLN A 26 15.59 12.30 -23.05
C GLN A 26 14.81 11.09 -22.53
N ASP A 27 13.85 11.37 -21.64
CA ASP A 27 12.57 10.65 -21.67
C ASP A 27 11.84 11.11 -22.94
N ARG A 28 11.65 10.22 -23.92
CA ARG A 28 11.18 10.57 -25.28
C ARG A 28 9.74 10.12 -25.50
N GLU A 29 8.92 10.95 -26.13
CA GLU A 29 7.67 10.47 -26.75
C GLU A 29 8.03 9.81 -28.08
N ILE A 30 7.62 8.56 -28.26
CA ILE A 30 7.77 7.83 -29.52
C ILE A 30 6.47 8.02 -30.31
N ILE A 31 6.53 8.80 -31.38
CA ILE A 31 5.41 9.06 -32.29
C ILE A 31 5.58 8.20 -33.54
N TYR A 32 4.68 7.22 -33.72
CA TYR A 32 4.60 6.44 -34.96
C TYR A 32 3.60 7.08 -35.92
N GLY A 33 4.09 7.73 -36.98
CA GLY A 33 3.24 8.33 -38.02
C GLY A 33 2.44 9.53 -37.50
N LYS A 34 1.12 9.36 -37.33
CA LYS A 34 0.23 10.41 -36.77
C LYS A 34 -0.02 10.14 -35.29
N ARG A 35 -0.09 11.21 -34.49
CA ARG A 35 -0.36 11.12 -33.05
C ARG A 35 -1.72 10.46 -32.81
N GLY A 36 -1.69 9.21 -32.37
CA GLY A 36 -2.89 8.42 -32.09
C GLY A 36 -3.39 8.60 -30.66
N LEU A 37 -4.48 7.90 -30.33
CA LEU A 37 -5.04 7.83 -28.97
C LEU A 37 -4.08 7.15 -27.95
N ARG A 38 -3.09 6.39 -28.44
CA ARG A 38 -2.08 5.73 -27.63
C ARG A 38 -0.76 6.43 -27.82
N GLN A 39 -0.15 6.85 -26.72
CA GLN A 39 1.16 7.49 -26.69
C GLN A 39 2.18 6.52 -26.11
N TYR A 40 3.38 6.50 -26.68
CA TYR A 40 4.48 5.65 -26.24
C TYR A 40 5.60 6.52 -25.71
N TRP A 41 6.19 6.09 -24.61
CA TRP A 41 7.20 6.83 -23.88
C TRP A 41 8.39 5.93 -23.57
N GLU A 42 9.58 6.44 -23.76
CA GLU A 42 10.82 5.82 -23.30
C GLU A 42 11.27 6.55 -22.04
N ILE A 43 11.51 5.82 -20.95
CA ILE A 43 11.93 6.35 -19.65
C ILE A 43 13.27 5.71 -19.31
N THR A 44 14.32 6.50 -19.07
CA THR A 44 15.65 5.96 -18.76
C THR A 44 16.21 6.52 -17.45
N THR A 45 16.73 5.64 -16.60
CA THR A 45 17.31 6.02 -15.29
C THR A 45 18.76 6.53 -15.39
N ASP A 46 19.54 6.00 -16.34
CA ASP A 46 20.93 6.41 -16.57
C ASP A 46 21.03 7.50 -17.62
N LYS A 47 21.63 8.63 -17.23
CA LYS A 47 21.71 9.84 -18.08
C LYS A 47 22.82 9.79 -19.12
N GLU A 48 23.78 8.87 -18.98
CA GLU A 48 25.03 8.85 -19.75
C GLU A 48 25.18 7.59 -20.62
N THR A 49 24.62 6.46 -20.20
CA THR A 49 24.64 5.21 -20.97
C THR A 49 23.23 4.62 -21.00
N ILE A 50 22.65 4.51 -22.20
CA ILE A 50 21.38 3.81 -22.41
C ILE A 50 21.71 2.32 -22.35
N SER A 51 21.78 1.76 -21.15
CA SER A 51 21.87 0.32 -20.99
C SER A 51 20.46 -0.27 -21.07
N ASP A 52 20.28 -1.37 -21.79
CA ASP A 52 18.98 -2.03 -21.99
C ASP A 52 18.25 -2.35 -20.66
N ASP A 53 18.99 -2.46 -19.55
CA ASP A 53 18.47 -2.76 -18.22
C ASP A 53 17.89 -1.55 -17.47
N SER A 54 18.24 -0.32 -17.87
CA SER A 54 17.81 0.92 -17.20
C SER A 54 16.79 1.76 -17.98
N THR A 55 16.26 1.20 -19.08
CA THR A 55 15.26 1.83 -19.96
C THR A 55 13.92 1.08 -19.96
N TRP A 56 12.82 1.81 -19.81
CA TRP A 56 11.45 1.29 -19.88
C TRP A 56 10.65 1.93 -21.02
N LEU A 57 9.94 1.09 -21.77
CA LEU A 57 8.95 1.53 -22.75
C LEU A 57 7.55 1.48 -22.11
N VAL A 58 6.91 2.64 -22.00
CA VAL A 58 5.60 2.82 -21.34
C VAL A 58 4.57 3.29 -22.36
N MET A 59 3.41 2.62 -22.39
CA MET A 59 2.28 3.00 -23.22
C MET A 59 1.20 3.65 -22.35
N THR A 60 0.66 4.80 -22.78
CA THR A 60 -0.43 5.49 -22.08
C THR A 60 -1.58 5.85 -23.04
N LYS A 61 -2.79 5.96 -22.49
CA LYS A 61 -3.99 6.48 -23.18
C LYS A 61 -4.40 7.87 -22.69
N ILE A 62 -3.56 8.51 -21.85
CA ILE A 62 -3.89 9.80 -21.24
C ILE A 62 -3.54 10.90 -22.24
N PRO A 63 -4.52 11.64 -22.79
CA PRO A 63 -4.24 12.63 -23.83
C PRO A 63 -3.41 13.78 -23.28
N LYS A 64 -2.42 14.25 -24.05
CA LYS A 64 -1.60 15.44 -23.77
C LYS A 64 -0.89 15.40 -22.40
N ILE A 65 -0.51 14.21 -21.92
CA ILE A 65 0.24 14.10 -20.67
C ILE A 65 1.71 14.55 -20.85
N ASN A 66 2.22 15.31 -19.89
CA ASN A 66 3.63 15.74 -19.86
C ASN A 66 4.53 14.57 -19.43
N TYR A 67 5.71 14.42 -20.06
CA TYR A 67 6.70 13.39 -19.76
C TYR A 67 7.03 13.26 -18.27
N LYS A 68 7.24 14.39 -17.55
CA LYS A 68 7.51 14.37 -16.10
C LYS A 68 6.38 13.71 -15.30
N LYS A 69 5.14 13.90 -15.76
CA LYS A 69 3.96 13.28 -15.14
C LYS A 69 3.89 11.79 -15.46
N VAL A 70 4.25 11.36 -16.67
CA VAL A 70 4.30 9.93 -17.02
C VAL A 70 5.30 9.19 -16.14
N GLY A 71 6.53 9.72 -15.99
CA GLY A 71 7.53 9.15 -15.09
C GLY A 71 7.03 9.06 -13.65
N LYS A 72 6.45 10.14 -13.13
CA LYS A 72 5.88 10.18 -11.77
C LYS A 72 4.75 9.15 -11.58
N ILE A 73 3.85 8.99 -12.54
CA ILE A 73 2.76 8.00 -12.49
C ILE A 73 3.34 6.58 -12.56
N TYR A 74 4.29 6.33 -13.45
CA TYR A 74 4.89 5.01 -13.62
C TYR A 74 5.63 4.57 -12.35
N GLN A 75 6.27 5.50 -11.64
CA GLN A 75 6.91 5.22 -10.34
C GLN A 75 5.92 4.74 -9.27
N ILE A 76 4.62 5.05 -9.38
CA ILE A 76 3.60 4.58 -8.43
C ILE A 76 3.53 3.05 -8.38
N ARG A 77 3.91 2.35 -9.46
CA ARG A 77 3.96 0.87 -9.48
C ARG A 77 4.86 0.28 -8.39
N ALA A 78 5.92 1.00 -8.00
CA ALA A 78 6.83 0.55 -6.95
C ALA A 78 6.13 0.49 -5.59
N TRP A 79 5.13 1.34 -5.34
CA TRP A 79 4.32 1.29 -4.13
C TRP A 79 3.44 0.05 -4.07
N VAL A 80 2.96 -0.44 -5.22
CA VAL A 80 2.22 -1.71 -5.30
C VAL A 80 3.12 -2.89 -4.93
N GLU A 81 4.34 -2.93 -5.48
CA GLU A 81 5.32 -3.97 -5.13
C GLU A 81 5.73 -3.89 -3.65
N TYR A 82 5.95 -2.69 -3.13
CA TYR A 82 6.20 -2.46 -1.71
C TYR A 82 5.04 -2.98 -0.85
N GLY A 83 3.79 -2.68 -1.23
CA GLY A 83 2.60 -3.15 -0.53
C GLY A 83 2.54 -4.68 -0.46
N PHE A 84 2.73 -5.37 -1.59
CA PHE A 84 2.78 -6.84 -1.60
C PHE A 84 3.90 -7.41 -0.73
N LYS A 85 5.05 -6.73 -0.66
CA LYS A 85 6.14 -7.15 0.23
C LYS A 85 5.70 -7.08 1.70
N GLN A 86 5.07 -5.98 2.12
CA GLN A 86 4.56 -5.83 3.48
C GLN A 86 3.44 -6.82 3.81
N SER A 87 2.49 -7.04 2.88
CA SER A 87 1.41 -8.01 3.09
C SER A 87 1.95 -9.44 3.28
N LYS A 88 3.03 -9.80 2.57
CA LYS A 88 3.68 -11.11 2.71
C LYS A 88 4.48 -11.22 4.00
N SER A 89 5.37 -10.26 4.29
CA SER A 89 6.32 -10.40 5.39
C SER A 89 5.78 -9.98 6.75
N GLU A 90 4.95 -8.95 6.82
CA GLU A 90 4.51 -8.34 8.08
C GLU A 90 3.10 -8.75 8.49
N LEU A 91 2.21 -8.92 7.50
CA LEU A 91 0.83 -9.37 7.71
C LEU A 91 0.66 -10.88 7.46
N CYS A 92 1.77 -11.57 7.18
CA CYS A 92 1.82 -13.03 7.07
C CYS A 92 0.80 -13.60 6.07
N TRP A 93 0.58 -12.91 4.94
CA TRP A 93 -0.30 -13.44 3.89
C TRP A 93 0.06 -14.89 3.53
N ALA A 94 1.35 -15.20 3.40
CA ALA A 94 1.81 -16.52 2.98
C ALA A 94 1.69 -17.62 4.06
N ASP A 95 1.37 -17.27 5.31
CA ASP A 95 1.26 -18.23 6.42
C ASP A 95 -0.17 -18.78 6.60
N PHE A 96 -1.02 -18.74 5.57
CA PHE A 96 -2.31 -19.39 5.65
C PHE A 96 -2.10 -20.92 5.71
N ARG A 97 -2.56 -21.56 6.79
CA ARG A 97 -2.59 -23.02 6.91
C ARG A 97 -3.86 -23.64 6.33
N VAL A 98 -4.59 -22.85 5.53
CA VAL A 98 -5.95 -23.14 5.09
C VAL A 98 -5.94 -23.52 3.62
N THR A 99 -6.58 -24.64 3.28
CA THR A 99 -6.60 -25.16 1.90
C THR A 99 -7.88 -24.83 1.13
N ASN A 100 -8.95 -24.42 1.83
CA ASN A 100 -10.23 -24.08 1.21
C ASN A 100 -10.18 -22.67 0.58
N TYR A 101 -10.48 -22.58 -0.72
CA TYR A 101 -10.47 -21.32 -1.48
C TYR A 101 -11.32 -20.22 -0.87
N ALA A 102 -12.54 -20.50 -0.42
CA ALA A 102 -13.43 -19.49 0.15
C ALA A 102 -12.86 -18.91 1.45
N GLN A 103 -12.11 -19.71 2.21
CA GLN A 103 -11.45 -19.25 3.43
C GLN A 103 -10.15 -18.49 3.11
N ILE A 104 -9.42 -18.88 2.06
CA ILE A 104 -8.25 -18.14 1.55
C ILE A 104 -8.67 -16.75 1.08
N GLU A 105 -9.79 -16.62 0.39
CA GLU A 105 -10.33 -15.33 -0.06
C GLU A 105 -10.69 -14.43 1.14
N LYS A 106 -11.39 -14.97 2.14
CA LYS A 106 -11.69 -14.23 3.38
C LYS A 106 -10.42 -13.80 4.12
N TRP A 107 -9.42 -14.68 4.18
CA TRP A 107 -8.12 -14.35 4.75
C TRP A 107 -7.45 -13.19 4.00
N TRP A 108 -7.50 -13.22 2.66
CA TRP A 108 -6.98 -12.14 1.83
C TRP A 108 -7.69 -10.81 2.10
N GLN A 109 -9.01 -10.82 2.18
CA GLN A 109 -9.81 -9.64 2.49
C GLN A 109 -9.38 -9.04 3.84
N LEU A 110 -9.21 -9.86 4.87
CA LEU A 110 -8.73 -9.40 6.18
C LEU A 110 -7.32 -8.80 6.12
N VAL A 111 -6.39 -9.45 5.43
CA VAL A 111 -5.02 -8.94 5.24
C VAL A 111 -5.05 -7.59 4.51
N MET A 112 -5.90 -7.45 3.50
CA MET A 112 -6.04 -6.20 2.73
C MET A 112 -6.70 -5.08 3.55
N SER A 113 -7.70 -5.40 4.37
CA SER A 113 -8.29 -4.43 5.30
C SER A 113 -7.26 -3.94 6.32
N ALA A 114 -6.45 -4.84 6.88
CA ALA A 114 -5.38 -4.47 7.80
C ALA A 114 -4.30 -3.61 7.11
N TYR A 115 -3.90 -3.97 5.89
CA TYR A 115 -2.97 -3.18 5.10
C TYR A 115 -3.49 -1.77 4.81
N LEU A 116 -4.76 -1.66 4.43
CA LEU A 116 -5.42 -0.39 4.15
C LEU A 116 -5.47 0.48 5.40
N MET A 117 -5.86 -0.08 6.55
CA MET A 117 -5.85 0.61 7.83
C MET A 117 -4.48 1.20 8.15
N VAL A 118 -3.40 0.42 8.07
CA VAL A 118 -2.03 0.92 8.32
C VAL A 118 -1.64 2.01 7.31
N SER A 119 -2.01 1.85 6.04
CA SER A 119 -1.65 2.80 4.98
C SER A 119 -2.34 4.14 5.16
N LEU A 120 -3.60 4.16 5.58
CA LEU A 120 -4.34 5.41 5.87
C LEU A 120 -3.81 6.18 7.09
N HIS A 121 -3.00 5.52 7.92
CA HIS A 121 -2.31 6.15 9.05
C HIS A 121 -0.94 6.72 8.69
N SER A 122 -0.47 6.50 7.46
CA SER A 122 0.79 7.07 7.01
C SER A 122 0.55 8.46 6.43
N ASP A 123 1.32 9.45 6.90
CA ASP A 123 1.31 10.83 6.39
C ASP A 123 1.42 10.88 4.85
N SER A 124 2.13 9.92 4.24
CA SER A 124 2.28 9.81 2.78
C SER A 124 0.98 9.57 2.03
N PHE A 125 0.00 8.90 2.64
CA PHE A 125 -1.29 8.58 2.02
C PHE A 125 -2.42 9.46 2.57
N ASN A 126 -2.31 9.91 3.82
CA ASN A 126 -3.30 10.75 4.46
C ASN A 126 -2.62 11.93 5.18
N PRO A 127 -2.60 13.12 4.57
CA PRO A 127 -2.00 14.30 5.20
C PRO A 127 -2.86 14.89 6.33
N MET A 128 -4.08 14.38 6.54
CA MET A 128 -5.02 14.84 7.57
C MET A 128 -4.99 13.98 8.84
N VAL A 129 -4.06 13.03 8.96
CA VAL A 129 -3.92 12.21 10.17
C VAL A 129 -3.65 13.13 11.36
N THR A 130 -4.54 13.09 12.35
CA THR A 130 -4.38 13.84 13.59
C THR A 130 -3.17 13.32 14.36
N PRO A 131 -2.34 14.21 14.93
CA PRO A 131 -1.20 13.79 15.72
C PRO A 131 -1.66 12.96 16.91
N VAL A 132 -0.97 11.85 17.15
CA VAL A 132 -1.29 10.92 18.23
C VAL A 132 -1.08 11.61 19.58
N SER A 133 -2.05 11.46 20.49
CA SER A 133 -1.94 11.99 21.86
C SER A 133 -0.64 11.53 22.54
N GLU A 134 0.01 12.46 23.25
CA GLU A 134 1.26 12.24 23.99
C GLU A 134 1.18 11.05 24.95
N LYS A 135 -0.01 10.74 25.47
CA LYS A 135 -0.24 9.58 26.36
C LYS A 135 0.10 8.24 25.72
N PHE A 136 -0.19 8.06 24.43
CA PHE A 136 0.16 6.80 23.74
C PHE A 136 1.67 6.68 23.52
N GLN A 137 2.35 7.82 23.35
CA GLN A 137 3.78 7.89 23.09
C GLN A 137 4.62 7.53 24.32
N GLN A 138 4.04 7.60 25.52
CA GLN A 138 4.68 7.19 26.78
C GLN A 138 4.86 5.67 26.91
N HIS A 139 4.26 4.87 26.03
CA HIS A 139 4.40 3.42 26.10
C HIS A 139 5.82 2.99 25.66
N ASP A 140 6.51 2.16 26.44
CA ASP A 140 7.93 1.78 26.19
C ASP A 140 8.21 1.22 24.79
N TRP A 141 7.26 0.48 24.22
CA TRP A 141 7.34 -0.08 22.87
C TRP A 141 6.77 0.82 21.77
N TRP A 142 6.39 2.05 22.10
CA TRP A 142 5.96 3.03 21.11
C TRP A 142 7.11 3.40 20.21
N ASN A 143 6.82 3.62 18.93
CA ASN A 143 7.84 3.96 17.96
C ASN A 143 7.48 5.25 17.23
N GLU A 144 8.29 6.30 17.45
CA GLU A 144 8.10 7.64 16.89
C GLU A 144 8.50 7.77 15.42
N ARG A 145 9.16 6.76 14.83
CA ARG A 145 9.60 6.84 13.43
C ARG A 145 8.40 6.74 12.48
N LYS A 146 8.45 7.50 11.38
CA LYS A 146 7.37 7.61 10.37
C LYS A 146 7.33 6.49 9.32
N GLY A 147 7.71 5.26 9.70
CA GLY A 147 7.72 4.11 8.77
C GLY A 147 6.43 3.30 8.82
N TRP A 148 6.05 2.65 7.71
CA TRP A 148 4.87 1.77 7.65
C TRP A 148 4.89 0.69 8.74
N LYS A 149 6.06 0.08 8.98
CA LYS A 149 6.23 -0.95 10.04
C LYS A 149 6.05 -0.40 11.45
N ASN A 150 6.47 0.84 11.67
CA ASN A 150 6.37 1.53 12.96
C ASN A 150 4.90 1.85 13.26
N ILE A 151 4.17 2.32 12.24
CA ILE A 151 2.72 2.53 12.31
C ILE A 151 2.01 1.20 12.62
N LEU A 152 2.35 0.12 11.91
CA LEU A 152 1.80 -1.22 12.19
C LEU A 152 2.09 -1.65 13.64
N ASN A 153 3.30 -1.43 14.16
CA ASN A 153 3.64 -1.74 15.54
C ASN A 153 2.77 -0.96 16.53
N ASN A 154 2.63 0.35 16.33
CA ASN A 154 1.84 1.21 17.21
C ASN A 154 0.36 0.80 17.19
N LEU A 155 -0.21 0.52 16.01
CA LEU A 155 -1.57 -0.01 15.87
C LEU A 155 -1.74 -1.36 16.57
N ARG A 156 -0.74 -2.25 16.49
CA ARG A 156 -0.76 -3.52 17.24
C ARG A 156 -0.82 -3.28 18.75
N LEU A 157 -0.10 -2.29 19.29
CA LEU A 157 -0.16 -1.96 20.72
C LEU A 157 -1.56 -1.51 21.14
N ILE A 158 -2.20 -0.68 20.32
CA ILE A 158 -3.54 -0.13 20.61
C ILE A 158 -4.61 -1.22 20.56
N ILE A 159 -4.47 -2.21 19.67
CA ILE A 159 -5.44 -3.31 19.52
C ILE A 159 -5.26 -4.40 20.60
N LYS A 160 -4.05 -4.54 21.19
CA LYS A 160 -3.76 -5.60 22.18
C LYS A 160 -4.77 -5.68 23.33
N PRO A 161 -5.19 -4.59 24.01
CA PRO A 161 -6.20 -4.65 25.06
C PRO A 161 -7.51 -5.31 24.63
N TYR A 162 -7.95 -5.06 23.39
CA TYR A 162 -9.16 -5.67 22.83
C TYR A 162 -9.00 -7.18 22.64
N LEU A 163 -7.84 -7.62 22.11
CA LEU A 163 -7.53 -9.05 21.97
C LEU A 163 -7.48 -9.75 23.32
N SER A 164 -6.80 -9.15 24.30
CA SER A 164 -6.71 -9.68 25.66
C SER A 164 -8.09 -9.81 26.30
N PHE A 165 -8.95 -8.80 26.16
CA PHE A 165 -10.32 -8.86 26.67
C PHE A 165 -11.11 -10.00 26.03
N ASN A 166 -11.03 -10.18 24.70
CA ASN A 166 -11.75 -11.26 24.03
C ASN A 166 -11.31 -12.66 24.52
N ILE A 167 -10.02 -12.85 24.78
CA ILE A 167 -9.50 -14.11 25.33
C ILE A 167 -9.99 -14.32 26.77
N ILE A 168 -9.83 -13.30 27.62
CA ILE A 168 -10.19 -13.36 29.05
C ILE A 168 -11.71 -13.47 29.26
N SER A 169 -12.52 -12.86 28.38
CA SER A 169 -13.99 -12.84 28.49
C SER A 169 -14.60 -14.24 28.57
N ARG A 170 -14.01 -15.24 27.92
CA ARG A 170 -14.45 -16.64 27.98
C ARG A 170 -14.24 -17.22 29.37
N TRP A 171 -13.12 -16.91 30.00
CA TRP A 171 -12.79 -17.33 31.36
C TRP A 171 -13.61 -16.60 32.42
N LEU A 172 -13.92 -15.31 32.19
CA LEU A 172 -14.77 -14.54 33.11
C LEU A 172 -16.20 -15.09 33.24
N LYS A 173 -16.68 -15.85 32.25
CA LYS A 173 -17.95 -16.59 32.35
C LYS A 173 -17.87 -17.75 33.33
N VAL A 174 -16.69 -18.35 33.51
CA VAL A 174 -16.45 -19.49 34.40
C VAL A 174 -16.05 -19.00 35.79
N PHE A 175 -15.17 -18.00 35.84
CA PHE A 175 -14.66 -17.38 37.07
C PHE A 175 -14.96 -15.88 37.05
N PRO A 176 -16.11 -15.44 37.59
CA PRO A 176 -16.50 -14.04 37.53
C PRO A 176 -15.60 -13.20 38.44
N ILE A 177 -14.75 -12.38 37.82
CA ILE A 177 -13.90 -11.40 38.51
C ILE A 177 -14.36 -10.00 38.07
N PRO A 178 -15.18 -9.31 38.89
CA PRO A 178 -15.82 -8.04 38.52
C PRO A 178 -14.82 -6.95 38.10
N GLN A 179 -13.66 -6.89 38.77
CA GLN A 179 -12.64 -5.88 38.50
C GLN A 179 -12.08 -5.98 37.08
N LEU A 180 -11.89 -7.19 36.57
CA LEU A 180 -11.42 -7.42 35.20
C LEU A 180 -12.51 -7.12 34.18
N SER A 181 -13.77 -7.46 34.48
CA SER A 181 -14.91 -7.14 33.62
C SER A 181 -15.18 -5.64 33.49
N LEU A 182 -14.74 -4.82 34.45
CA LEU A 182 -14.89 -3.36 34.41
C LEU A 182 -13.62 -2.64 33.94
N GLY A 183 -12.44 -3.12 34.36
CA GLY A 183 -11.15 -2.48 34.07
C GLY A 183 -10.75 -2.57 32.60
N LEU A 184 -10.92 -3.73 31.96
CA LEU A 184 -10.54 -3.91 30.56
C LEU A 184 -11.40 -3.09 29.59
N PRO A 185 -12.74 -3.03 29.73
CA PRO A 185 -13.55 -2.12 28.92
C PRO A 185 -13.19 -0.64 29.09
N ARG A 186 -12.82 -0.21 30.31
CA ARG A 186 -12.34 1.18 30.52
C ARG A 186 -11.05 1.45 29.76
N LEU A 187 -10.10 0.51 29.79
CA LEU A 187 -8.87 0.62 29.00
C LEU A 187 -9.16 0.64 27.49
N ILE A 188 -10.08 -0.19 27.01
CA ILE A 188 -10.51 -0.20 25.60
C ILE A 188 -11.10 1.16 25.21
N ASN A 189 -11.94 1.77 26.06
CA ASN A 189 -12.47 3.11 25.80
C ASN A 189 -11.37 4.17 25.67
N LEU A 190 -10.33 4.11 26.50
CA LEU A 190 -9.17 5.00 26.36
C LEU A 190 -8.41 4.74 25.05
N MET A 191 -8.27 3.48 24.64
CA MET A 191 -7.64 3.15 23.35
C MET A 191 -8.47 3.64 22.16
N ASN A 192 -9.80 3.66 22.28
CA ASN A 192 -10.72 4.15 21.24
C ASN A 192 -10.68 5.68 21.06
N GLU A 193 -10.05 6.43 21.97
CA GLU A 193 -9.73 7.85 21.73
C GLU A 193 -8.68 8.02 20.62
N PHE A 194 -7.97 6.95 20.27
CA PHE A 194 -7.11 6.94 19.10
C PHE A 194 -7.95 7.03 17.83
N ASP A 195 -7.77 8.11 17.08
CA ASP A 195 -8.62 8.53 15.96
C ASP A 195 -8.41 7.70 14.68
N CYS A 196 -8.27 6.37 14.81
CA CYS A 196 -7.84 5.49 13.73
C CYS A 196 -8.84 5.27 12.60
N LEU A 197 -10.13 5.38 12.92
CA LEU A 197 -11.19 4.98 12.00
C LEU A 197 -12.14 6.12 11.64
N ARG A 198 -11.98 7.31 12.23
CA ARG A 198 -12.82 8.47 11.90
C ARG A 198 -12.66 8.89 10.44
N TYR A 199 -11.45 8.75 9.89
CA TYR A 199 -11.21 8.93 8.46
C TYR A 199 -11.91 7.86 7.61
N PHE A 200 -11.90 6.60 8.03
CA PHE A 200 -12.60 5.51 7.35
C PHE A 200 -14.11 5.71 7.32
N VAL A 201 -14.70 6.19 8.43
CA VAL A 201 -16.12 6.51 8.53
C VAL A 201 -16.48 7.71 7.64
N TYR A 202 -15.61 8.73 7.57
CA TYR A 202 -15.83 9.92 6.74
C TYR A 202 -15.67 9.65 5.24
N PHE A 203 -14.77 8.74 4.86
CA PHE A 203 -14.54 8.36 3.47
C PHE A 203 -15.30 7.11 3.03
N TRP A 204 -16.12 6.50 3.90
CA TRP A 204 -16.85 5.27 3.61
C TRP A 204 -17.70 5.40 2.33
N ASP A 205 -18.35 6.55 2.16
CA ASP A 205 -19.14 6.86 0.96
C ASP A 205 -18.28 6.87 -0.32
N ASN A 206 -17.05 7.40 -0.25
CA ASN A 206 -16.13 7.43 -1.39
C ASN A 206 -15.61 6.03 -1.77
N PHE A 207 -15.47 5.12 -0.80
CA PHE A 207 -15.08 3.73 -1.06
C PHE A 207 -16.23 2.91 -1.66
N TYR A 208 -17.48 3.18 -1.26
CA TYR A 208 -18.66 2.48 -1.78
C TYR A 208 -18.90 2.70 -3.28
N TYR A 209 -18.49 3.85 -3.82
CA TYR A 209 -18.62 4.17 -5.25
C TYR A 209 -17.41 3.74 -6.12
N SER A 210 -16.39 3.13 -5.52
CA SER A 210 -15.17 2.68 -6.22
C SER A 210 -15.21 1.22 -6.68
N SER A 211 -16.23 0.45 -6.27
CA SER A 211 -16.46 -0.89 -6.84
C SER A 211 -17.23 -0.75 -8.16
N ALA A 212 -16.50 -0.54 -9.25
CA ALA A 212 -16.96 -0.71 -10.63
C ALA A 212 -16.25 -1.91 -11.27
#